data_AF-W7WHM1-F1
#
_entry.id   AF-W7WHM1-F1
#
_cell.length_a   1.000
_cell.length_b   1.000
_cell.length_c   1.000
_cell.angle_alpha   90.00
_cell.angle_beta   90.00
_cell.angle_gamma   90.00
#
_symmetry.space_group_name_H-M   'P 1'
#
loop_
_entity.id
_entity.type
_entity.pdbx_description
1 polymer ?
#
loop_
_entity_poly.entity_id
_entity_poly.type
_entity_poly.pdbx_seq_one_letter_code
_entity_poly.pdbx_strand_id
1 'polypeptide(L)'
;MDVLRLTLRQLQIFVAVARSGSTTAASAEIALSQSATSSAVNELERLLSLRLFDRAGKRLLLNDNGRALLPRALALLDGAAGIEQMSRDGSAQAQSLRIGASTTIGNYVLPKLLAGFMGHSSPAAPPPGGRRSLSGTPPPSAMP
;
A
#
# COMPACT_ATOMS: atom_id res chain seq x y z
N MET A 1 -28.13 2.00 -5.74
CA MET A 1 -26.67 2.10 -5.88
C MET A 1 -26.27 1.17 -6.98
N ASP A 2 -25.79 1.71 -8.11
CA ASP A 2 -25.25 0.88 -9.18
C ASP A 2 -24.05 0.07 -8.67
N VAL A 3 -23.99 -1.21 -9.06
CA VAL A 3 -22.84 -2.07 -8.76
C VAL A 3 -21.60 -1.48 -9.40
N LEU A 4 -20.50 -1.39 -8.63
CA LEU A 4 -19.21 -0.93 -9.12
C LEU A 4 -18.74 -1.87 -10.24
N ARG A 5 -18.58 -1.31 -11.45
CA ARG A 5 -18.05 -2.04 -12.61
C ARG A 5 -16.52 -2.03 -12.67
N LEU A 6 -15.91 -1.07 -11.99
CA LEU A 6 -14.47 -0.88 -11.84
C LEU A 6 -13.90 -1.77 -10.74
N THR A 7 -12.69 -2.28 -10.95
CA THR A 7 -11.95 -3.04 -9.94
C THR A 7 -10.71 -2.30 -9.42
N LEU A 8 -10.33 -2.54 -8.16
CA LEU A 8 -9.08 -2.03 -7.58
C LEU A 8 -7.86 -2.55 -8.33
N ARG A 9 -7.91 -3.78 -8.86
CA ARG A 9 -6.82 -4.36 -9.65
C ARG A 9 -6.57 -3.57 -10.94
N GLN A 10 -7.62 -3.12 -11.64
CA GLN A 10 -7.48 -2.26 -12.80
C GLN A 10 -6.85 -0.91 -12.45
N LEU A 11 -7.20 -0.33 -11.30
CA LEU A 11 -6.58 0.90 -10.79
C LEU A 11 -5.09 0.70 -10.47
N GLN A 12 -4.70 -0.43 -9.84
CA GLN A 12 -3.30 -0.76 -9.60
C GLN A 12 -2.51 -0.85 -10.91
N ILE A 13 -3.06 -1.56 -11.89
CA ILE A 13 -2.45 -1.71 -13.21
C ILE A 13 -2.28 -0.35 -13.90
N PHE A 14 -3.32 0.49 -13.88
CA PHE A 14 -3.28 1.85 -14.40
C PHE A 14 -2.16 2.68 -13.77
N VAL A 15 -2.04 2.67 -12.44
CA VAL A 15 -0.98 3.40 -11.71
C VAL A 15 0.41 2.87 -12.08
N ALA A 16 0.59 1.55 -12.21
CA ALA A 16 1.86 0.96 -12.62
C ALA A 16 2.25 1.37 -14.06
N VAL A 17 1.29 1.39 -14.99
CA VAL A 17 1.54 1.86 -16.36
C VAL A 17 1.85 3.36 -16.40
N ALA A 18 1.16 4.16 -15.59
CA ALA A 18 1.43 5.59 -15.44
C ALA A 18 2.85 5.88 -14.93
N ARG A 19 3.36 5.08 -14.00
CA ARG A 19 4.71 5.23 -13.43
C ARG A 19 5.80 4.77 -14.38
N SER A 20 5.61 3.62 -15.03
CA SER A 20 6.61 3.00 -15.89
C SER A 20 6.63 3.55 -17.33
N GLY A 21 5.52 4.13 -17.80
CA GLY A 21 5.35 4.63 -19.16
C GLY A 21 5.33 3.54 -20.24
N SER A 22 5.20 2.26 -19.86
CA SER A 22 5.16 1.11 -20.77
C SER A 22 4.39 -0.06 -20.15
N THR A 23 3.55 -0.73 -20.93
CA THR A 23 2.83 -1.93 -20.46
C THR A 23 3.75 -3.09 -20.14
N THR A 24 4.89 -3.22 -20.85
CA THR A 24 5.88 -4.28 -20.61
C THR A 24 6.60 -4.08 -19.28
N ALA A 25 6.96 -2.83 -18.96
CA ALA A 25 7.60 -2.51 -17.69
C ALA A 25 6.62 -2.64 -16.51
N ALA A 26 5.38 -2.13 -16.67
CA ALA A 26 4.33 -2.30 -15.67
C ALA A 26 4.00 -3.77 -15.39
N SER A 27 3.94 -4.61 -16.44
CA SER A 27 3.61 -6.03 -16.28
C SER A 27 4.64 -6.78 -15.42
N ALA A 28 5.92 -6.40 -15.53
CA ALA A 28 6.98 -6.94 -14.70
C ALA A 28 6.85 -6.50 -13.22
N GLU A 29 6.45 -5.25 -12.96
CA GLU A 29 6.27 -4.71 -11.60
C GLU A 29 5.12 -5.40 -10.86
N ILE A 30 4.01 -5.70 -11.55
CA ILE A 30 2.78 -6.22 -10.94
C ILE A 30 2.59 -7.74 -11.11
N ALA A 31 3.64 -8.43 -11.59
CA ALA A 31 3.67 -9.88 -11.86
C ALA A 31 2.50 -10.36 -12.74
N LEU A 32 2.23 -9.65 -13.84
CA LEU A 32 1.23 -10.04 -14.84
C LEU A 32 1.87 -10.22 -16.21
N SER A 33 1.16 -10.85 -17.13
CA SER A 33 1.55 -10.81 -18.54
C SER A 33 1.30 -9.42 -19.14
N GLN A 34 2.05 -9.07 -20.17
CA GLN A 34 1.84 -7.83 -20.92
C GLN A 34 0.42 -7.75 -21.49
N SER A 35 -0.12 -8.87 -22.00
CA SER A 35 -1.48 -8.94 -22.55
C SER A 35 -2.54 -8.68 -21.47
N ALA A 36 -2.41 -9.29 -20.28
CA ALA A 36 -3.32 -9.05 -19.17
C ALA A 36 -3.28 -7.58 -18.71
N THR A 37 -2.08 -7.00 -18.64
CA THR A 37 -1.87 -5.59 -18.28
C THR A 37 -2.54 -4.66 -19.29
N SER A 38 -2.33 -4.90 -20.60
CA SER A 38 -2.95 -4.09 -21.64
C SER A 38 -4.47 -4.24 -21.67
N SER A 39 -5.00 -5.46 -21.52
CA SER A 39 -6.44 -5.71 -21.50
C SER A 39 -7.11 -5.03 -20.31
N ALA A 40 -6.49 -5.03 -19.13
CA ALA A 40 -7.02 -4.36 -17.96
C ALA A 40 -7.08 -2.83 -18.12
N VAL A 41 -6.05 -2.21 -18.73
CA VAL A 41 -6.08 -0.78 -19.06
C VAL A 41 -7.16 -0.46 -20.09
N ASN A 42 -7.24 -1.24 -21.17
CA ASN A 42 -8.25 -1.03 -22.21
C ASN A 42 -9.68 -1.17 -21.66
N GLU A 43 -9.89 -2.14 -20.78
CA GLU A 43 -11.18 -2.35 -20.11
C GLU A 43 -11.51 -1.18 -19.16
N LEU A 44 -10.52 -0.67 -18.42
CA LEU A 44 -10.69 0.52 -17.60
C LEU A 44 -11.10 1.74 -18.44
N GLU A 45 -10.41 1.99 -19.55
CA GLU A 45 -10.76 3.07 -20.49
C GLU A 45 -12.17 2.90 -21.04
N ARG A 46 -12.56 1.67 -21.38
CA ARG A 46 -13.90 1.33 -21.88
C ARG A 46 -14.99 1.59 -20.83
N LEU A 47 -14.77 1.16 -19.60
CA LEU A 47 -15.70 1.36 -18.49
C LEU A 47 -15.90 2.84 -18.15
N LEU A 48 -14.83 3.63 -18.25
CA LEU A 48 -14.89 5.07 -18.01
C LEU A 48 -15.33 5.87 -19.25
N SER A 49 -15.37 5.24 -20.43
CA SER A 49 -15.58 5.90 -21.72
C SER A 49 -14.56 7.03 -21.97
N LEU A 50 -13.33 6.87 -21.48
CA LEU A 50 -12.25 7.85 -21.55
C LEU A 50 -10.95 7.16 -21.93
N ARG A 51 -10.20 7.76 -22.86
CA ARG A 51 -8.77 7.47 -22.99
C ARG A 51 -8.04 8.05 -21.81
N LEU A 52 -7.12 7.30 -21.24
CA LEU A 52 -6.26 7.70 -20.13
C LEU A 52 -4.80 7.86 -20.56
N PHE A 53 -4.41 7.20 -21.66
CA PHE A 53 -3.06 7.25 -22.22
C PHE A 53 -3.04 7.64 -23.70
N ASP A 54 -2.05 8.44 -24.06
CA ASP A 54 -1.66 8.72 -25.44
C ASP A 54 -0.38 7.95 -25.80
N ARG A 55 -0.25 7.55 -27.07
CA ARG A 55 0.96 6.90 -27.58
C ARG A 55 1.91 7.94 -28.16
N ALA A 56 3.09 8.05 -27.58
CA ALA A 56 4.21 8.81 -28.10
C ALA A 56 5.35 7.85 -28.48
N GLY A 57 5.31 7.36 -29.72
CA GLY A 57 6.25 6.35 -30.21
C GLY A 57 6.13 5.04 -29.43
N LYS A 58 7.21 4.65 -28.73
CA LYS A 58 7.26 3.44 -27.89
C LYS A 58 6.77 3.64 -26.45
N ARG A 59 6.36 4.86 -26.07
CA ARG A 59 5.95 5.20 -24.71
C ARG A 59 4.45 5.48 -24.62
N LEU A 60 3.88 5.12 -23.48
CA LEU A 60 2.53 5.51 -23.06
C LEU A 60 2.67 6.69 -22.11
N LEU A 61 2.01 7.80 -22.44
CA LEU A 61 1.99 9.01 -21.63
C LEU A 61 0.56 9.22 -21.13
N LEU A 62 0.39 9.66 -19.89
CA LEU A 62 -0.93 10.06 -19.42
C LEU A 62 -1.43 11.25 -20.26
N ASN A 63 -2.70 11.22 -20.63
CA ASN A 63 -3.40 12.39 -21.15
C ASN A 63 -4.05 13.18 -20.00
N ASP A 64 -4.87 14.19 -20.31
CA ASP A 64 -5.51 15.02 -19.28
C ASP A 64 -6.46 14.23 -18.37
N ASN A 65 -7.20 13.28 -18.93
CA ASN A 65 -8.08 12.40 -18.14
C ASN A 65 -7.27 11.48 -17.23
N GLY A 66 -6.17 10.90 -17.75
CA GLY A 66 -5.25 10.09 -16.98
C GLY A 66 -4.60 10.86 -15.83
N ARG A 67 -4.15 12.09 -16.09
CA ARG A 67 -3.63 13.01 -15.06
C ARG A 67 -4.67 13.32 -13.99
N ALA A 68 -5.92 13.56 -14.39
CA ALA A 68 -7.01 13.82 -13.46
C ALA A 68 -7.44 12.57 -12.65
N LEU A 69 -7.34 11.38 -13.24
CA LEU A 69 -7.70 10.11 -12.58
C LEU A 69 -6.65 9.66 -11.57
N LEU A 70 -5.36 9.88 -11.88
CA LEU A 70 -4.23 9.39 -11.06
C LEU A 70 -4.33 9.69 -9.55
N PRO A 71 -4.57 10.93 -9.09
CA PRO A 71 -4.66 11.19 -7.65
C PRO A 71 -5.85 10.48 -6.99
N ARG A 72 -6.97 10.32 -7.72
CA ARG A 72 -8.16 9.62 -7.22
C ARG A 72 -7.91 8.12 -7.12
N ALA A 73 -7.25 7.55 -8.13
CA ALA A 73 -6.85 6.15 -8.13
C ALA A 73 -5.92 5.83 -6.95
N LEU A 74 -4.91 6.67 -6.72
CA LEU A 74 -3.99 6.51 -5.59
C LEU A 74 -4.71 6.55 -4.24
N ALA A 75 -5.61 7.51 -4.03
CA ALA A 75 -6.37 7.61 -2.79
C ALA A 75 -7.25 6.37 -2.52
N LEU A 76 -7.90 5.82 -3.56
CA LEU A 76 -8.70 4.60 -3.44
C LEU A 76 -7.84 3.37 -3.12
N LEU A 77 -6.67 3.26 -3.76
CA LEU A 77 -5.74 2.17 -3.49
C LEU A 77 -5.14 2.27 -2.09
N ASP A 78 -4.83 3.47 -1.61
CA ASP A 78 -4.39 3.69 -0.22
C ASP A 78 -5.49 3.30 0.79
N GLY A 79 -6.74 3.68 0.52
CA GLY A 79 -7.87 3.26 1.35
C GLY A 79 -8.06 1.75 1.37
N ALA A 80 -7.97 1.09 0.21
CA ALA A 80 -8.05 -0.36 0.11
C ALA A 80 -6.90 -1.05 0.86
N ALA A 81 -5.67 -0.55 0.73
CA ALA A 81 -4.52 -1.06 1.48
C ALA A 81 -4.71 -0.91 3.00
N GLY A 82 -5.33 0.19 3.45
CA GLY A 82 -5.72 0.37 4.84
C GLY A 82 -6.69 -0.70 5.35
N ILE A 83 -7.66 -1.10 4.52
CA ILE A 83 -8.61 -2.19 4.83
C ILE A 83 -7.89 -3.54 4.95
N GLU A 84 -6.98 -3.85 4.01
CA GLU A 84 -6.18 -5.08 4.07
C GLU A 84 -5.22 -5.10 5.28
N GLN A 85 -4.77 -3.93 5.72
CA GLN A 85 -3.92 -3.81 6.90
C GLN A 85 -4.73 -4.04 8.19
N MET A 86 -5.97 -3.57 8.26
CA MET A 86 -6.88 -3.82 9.40
C MET A 86 -7.10 -5.31 9.66
N SER A 87 -7.09 -6.18 8.63
CA SER A 87 -7.24 -7.62 8.84
C SER A 87 -5.99 -8.30 9.40
N ARG A 88 -4.81 -7.69 9.23
CA ARG A 88 -3.54 -8.22 9.75
C ARG A 88 -3.32 -7.82 11.21
N ASP A 89 -3.81 -6.65 11.61
CA ASP A 89 -3.57 -6.05 12.92
C ASP A 89 -4.65 -6.40 13.96
N GLY A 90 -5.15 -7.66 13.95
CA GLY A 90 -6.21 -8.17 14.83
C GLY A 90 -5.95 -8.10 16.35
N SER A 91 -4.89 -7.43 16.80
CA SER A 91 -4.52 -7.26 18.21
C SER A 91 -4.01 -5.86 18.58
N ALA A 92 -3.94 -4.90 17.66
CA ALA A 92 -3.62 -3.52 18.00
C ALA A 92 -4.31 -2.56 17.04
N GLN A 93 -5.17 -1.71 17.59
CA GLN A 93 -5.74 -0.55 16.91
C GLN A 93 -4.64 0.50 16.66
N ALA A 94 -3.60 0.13 15.91
CA ALA A 94 -2.55 1.03 15.46
C ALA A 94 -3.05 1.75 14.21
N GLN A 95 -3.72 2.88 14.43
CA GLN A 95 -4.08 3.78 13.33
C GLN A 95 -2.79 4.36 12.74
N SER A 96 -2.44 3.97 11.52
CA SER A 96 -1.30 4.53 10.81
C SER A 96 -1.68 5.88 10.19
N LEU A 97 -0.92 6.93 10.50
CA LEU A 97 -1.13 8.30 10.00
C LEU A 97 0.08 8.72 9.14
N ARG A 98 -0.13 8.94 7.84
CA ARG A 98 0.90 9.52 6.96
C ARG A 98 0.87 11.04 7.05
N ILE A 99 2.03 11.64 7.32
CA ILE A 99 2.19 13.10 7.45
C ILE A 99 3.23 13.56 6.42
N GLY A 100 2.81 14.42 5.48
CA GLY A 100 3.73 15.11 4.59
C GLY A 100 4.23 16.39 5.25
N ALA A 101 5.55 16.54 5.40
CA ALA A 101 6.18 17.72 6.00
C ALA A 101 7.46 18.09 5.24
N SER A 102 7.81 19.38 5.23
CA SER A 102 9.13 19.83 4.77
C SER A 102 10.22 19.29 5.69
N THR A 103 11.45 19.14 5.20
CA THR A 103 12.58 18.54 5.94
C THR A 103 12.78 19.20 7.31
N THR A 104 12.65 20.52 7.39
CA THR A 104 12.77 21.26 8.65
C THR A 104 11.64 20.92 9.63
N ILE A 105 10.39 20.83 9.17
CA ILE A 105 9.25 20.51 10.03
C ILE A 105 9.32 19.05 10.50
N GLY A 106 9.64 18.13 9.57
CA GLY A 106 9.76 16.70 9.86
C GLY A 106 10.85 16.37 10.88
N ASN A 107 11.99 17.07 10.84
CA ASN A 107 13.11 16.78 11.74
C ASN A 107 13.02 17.50 13.09
N TYR A 108 12.47 18.72 13.15
CA TYR A 108 12.56 19.55 14.35
C TYR A 108 11.25 19.72 15.12
N VAL A 109 10.10 19.61 14.44
CA VAL A 109 8.79 19.89 15.03
C VAL A 109 8.03 18.59 15.27
N LEU A 110 8.00 17.70 14.27
CA LEU A 110 7.23 16.46 14.34
C LEU A 110 7.63 15.54 15.53
N PRO A 111 8.92 15.33 15.87
CA PRO A 111 9.29 14.48 17.00
C PRO A 111 8.77 15.02 18.35
N LYS A 112 8.75 16.35 18.52
CA LYS A 112 8.26 16.98 19.75
C LYS A 112 6.75 16.81 19.90
N LEU A 113 6.00 16.96 18.81
CA LEU A 113 4.55 16.73 18.79
C LEU A 113 4.20 15.26 19.04
N LEU A 114 4.95 14.34 18.44
CA LEU A 114 4.78 12.89 18.68
C LEU A 114 5.08 12.51 20.13
N ALA A 115 6.13 13.05 20.74
CA ALA A 115 6.45 12.83 22.15
C ALA A 115 5.31 13.30 23.07
N GLY A 116 4.71 14.46 22.77
CA GLY A 116 3.54 14.96 23.49
C GLY A 116 2.30 14.07 23.29
N PHE A 117 2.04 13.62 22.06
CA PHE A 117 0.89 12.77 21.74
C PHE A 117 0.99 11.37 22.38
N MET A 118 2.18 10.76 22.38
CA MET A 118 2.44 9.48 23.05
C MET A 118 2.31 9.56 24.57
N GLY A 119 2.49 10.74 25.17
CA GLY A 119 2.25 10.96 26.59
C GLY A 119 0.77 11.01 27.00
N HIS A 120 -0.14 11.29 26.06
CA HIS A 120 -1.59 11.41 26.31
C HIS A 120 -2.39 10.20 25.81
N SER A 121 -1.75 9.30 25.06
CA SER A 121 -2.36 8.09 24.50
C SER A 121 -1.81 6.89 25.25
N SER A 122 -2.63 6.23 26.07
CA SER A 122 -2.23 4.98 26.76
C SER A 122 -1.56 4.03 25.77
N PRO A 123 -0.33 3.55 26.02
CA PRO A 123 0.27 2.54 25.17
C PRO A 123 -0.59 1.28 25.31
N ALA A 124 -1.13 0.81 24.18
CA ALA A 124 -1.69 -0.53 24.10
C ALA A 124 -0.67 -1.50 24.71
N ALA A 125 -1.09 -2.20 25.76
CA ALA A 125 -0.22 -3.05 26.57
C ALA A 125 0.58 -4.02 25.69
N PRO A 126 1.87 -4.28 26.00
CA PRO A 126 2.60 -5.32 25.31
C PRO A 126 1.87 -6.67 25.47
N PRO A 127 1.85 -7.54 24.45
CA PRO A 127 1.19 -8.83 24.56
C PRO A 127 1.75 -9.60 25.77
N PRO A 128 0.92 -10.32 26.55
CA PRO A 128 1.40 -11.04 27.72
C PRO A 128 2.46 -12.05 27.27
N GLY A 129 3.70 -11.80 27.72
CA GLY A 129 4.81 -12.72 27.55
C GLY A 129 4.45 -14.06 28.17
N GLY A 130 4.26 -15.07 27.33
CA GLY A 130 4.12 -16.46 27.73
C GLY A 130 5.40 -16.92 28.42
N ARG A 131 5.41 -16.91 29.75
CA ARG A 131 6.45 -17.51 30.55
C ARG A 131 6.42 -19.04 30.37
N ARG A 132 7.54 -19.56 29.89
CA ARG A 132 8.19 -20.82 30.31
C ARG A 132 7.36 -22.10 30.17
N SER A 133 7.56 -22.83 29.07
CA SER A 133 7.52 -24.28 29.11
C SER A 133 8.91 -24.80 29.47
N LEU A 134 8.99 -25.48 30.62
CA LEU A 134 10.14 -26.23 31.09
C LEU A 134 10.27 -27.51 30.26
N SER A 135 11.34 -27.66 29.49
CA SER A 135 11.77 -28.99 29.03
C SER A 135 13.24 -28.96 28.61
N GLY A 136 14.10 -29.63 29.39
CA GLY A 136 15.50 -29.79 29.02
C GLY A 136 16.36 -30.33 30.15
N THR A 137 16.23 -31.63 30.42
CA THR A 137 17.30 -32.59 30.83
C THR A 137 18.33 -32.21 31.92
N PRO A 138 18.50 -33.03 32.97
CA PRO A 138 19.61 -32.88 33.92
C PRO A 138 20.96 -33.28 33.27
N PRO A 139 22.10 -32.71 33.72
CA PRO A 139 23.43 -33.13 33.26
C PRO A 139 23.85 -34.47 33.89
N PRO A 140 24.71 -35.27 33.22
CA PRO A 140 25.20 -36.52 33.77
C PRO A 140 26.20 -36.28 34.90
N SER A 141 26.00 -36.99 36.01
CA SER A 141 26.92 -37.10 37.14
C SER A 141 28.30 -37.60 36.70
N ALA A 142 29.34 -36.80 36.92
CA ALA A 142 30.70 -37.30 37.07
C ALA A 142 30.92 -37.57 38.56
N MET A 143 31.11 -38.85 38.88
CA MET A 143 31.57 -39.37 40.17
C MET A 143 33.06 -39.04 40.39
N PRO A 144 33.53 -39.10 41.66
CA PRO A 144 34.77 -38.48 42.14
C PRO A 144 36.08 -39.09 41.60
#